data_AF-A0A218P524-F1
#
_entry.id   AF-A0A218P524-F1
#
_cell.length_a   1.000
_cell.length_b   1.000
_cell.length_c   1.000
_cell.angle_alpha   90.00
_cell.angle_beta   90.00
_cell.angle_gamma   90.00
#
_symmetry.space_group_name_H-M   'P 1'
#
loop_
_entity.id
_entity.type
_entity.pdbx_description
1 polymer ?
#
loop_
_entity_poly.entity_id
_entity_poly.type
_entity_poly.pdbx_seq_one_letter_code
_entity_poly.pdbx_strand_id
1 'polypeptide(L)'
;MELRIPYIVFKTGTGEYGVDAYFSLRVEKPERRATLIRRTDALERVNAKPPGTLLDAGSVDGYLTSLFMALYDLSGERFNERAHHMRRWSLWRLIGIPTGHQRHVDRDEELAEKSREALLALAIVRKVLGVKAPTELEKVRIIPKGYAVLRLEISGETVSDPVYRELFKIDSNAGMAIQWLRLKTEREER
;
A
#
# COMPACT_ATOMS: atom_id res chain seq x y z
N MET A 1 -22.83 0.46 -10.00
CA MET A 1 -21.90 0.49 -11.15
C MET A 1 -20.77 -0.48 -10.88
N GLU A 2 -20.31 -1.23 -11.86
CA GLU A 2 -19.20 -2.18 -11.70
C GLU A 2 -17.91 -1.57 -12.27
N LEU A 3 -16.82 -1.60 -11.50
CA LEU A 3 -15.50 -1.14 -11.90
C LEU A 3 -14.54 -2.33 -11.88
N ARG A 4 -13.81 -2.51 -12.98
CA ARG A 4 -12.83 -3.58 -13.15
C ARG A 4 -11.43 -3.05 -12.92
N ILE A 5 -10.83 -3.42 -11.79
CA ILE A 5 -9.47 -2.99 -11.44
C ILE A 5 -8.46 -4.03 -11.91
N PRO A 6 -7.45 -3.65 -12.71
CA PRO A 6 -6.44 -4.58 -13.17
C PRO A 6 -5.47 -4.95 -12.03
N TYR A 7 -5.14 -6.24 -11.97
CA TYR A 7 -4.15 -6.81 -11.06
C TYR A 7 -3.13 -7.61 -11.86
N ILE A 8 -1.89 -7.62 -11.39
CA ILE A 8 -0.88 -8.58 -11.84
C ILE A 8 -0.76 -9.68 -10.80
N VAL A 9 -0.92 -10.91 -11.26
CA VAL A 9 -0.76 -12.10 -10.43
C VAL A 9 0.70 -12.54 -10.46
N PHE A 10 1.25 -12.82 -9.30
CA PHE A 10 2.61 -13.33 -9.13
C PHE A 10 2.67 -14.38 -8.02
N LYS A 11 3.68 -15.25 -8.10
CA LYS A 11 3.96 -16.27 -7.11
C LYS A 11 5.27 -15.96 -6.40
N THR A 12 5.27 -16.10 -5.09
CA THR A 12 6.45 -16.03 -4.22
C THR A 12 6.63 -17.36 -3.48
N GLY A 13 7.65 -17.45 -2.62
CA GLY A 13 7.81 -18.60 -1.73
C GLY A 13 6.69 -18.76 -0.69
N THR A 14 5.94 -17.70 -0.39
CA THR A 14 4.89 -17.71 0.65
C THR A 14 3.49 -17.91 0.11
N GLY A 15 3.28 -17.78 -1.20
CA GLY A 15 1.98 -17.99 -1.82
C GLY A 15 1.83 -17.35 -3.19
N GLU A 16 0.58 -17.25 -3.62
CA GLU A 16 0.21 -16.53 -4.82
C GLU A 16 -0.58 -15.27 -4.45
N TYR A 17 -0.18 -14.15 -5.03
CA TYR A 17 -0.67 -12.82 -4.69
C TYR A 17 -0.97 -12.04 -5.96
N GLY A 18 -1.85 -11.07 -5.84
CA GLY A 18 -2.08 -10.04 -6.84
C GLY A 18 -1.66 -8.69 -6.30
N VAL A 19 -1.02 -7.89 -7.14
CA VAL A 19 -0.81 -6.46 -6.89
C VAL A 19 -1.63 -5.65 -7.88
N ASP A 20 -2.31 -4.63 -7.37
CA ASP A 20 -3.03 -3.67 -8.21
C ASP A 20 -2.08 -3.06 -9.25
N ALA A 21 -2.49 -3.05 -10.51
CA ALA A 21 -1.66 -2.59 -11.61
C ALA A 21 -2.02 -1.18 -12.11
N TYR A 22 -2.97 -0.49 -11.47
CA TYR A 22 -3.44 0.84 -11.85
C TYR A 22 -3.20 1.89 -10.75
N PHE A 23 -3.71 1.66 -9.55
CA PHE A 23 -3.62 2.54 -8.40
C PHE A 23 -2.25 2.47 -7.71
N SER A 24 -1.56 1.33 -7.78
CA SER A 24 -0.21 1.17 -7.17
C SER A 24 0.80 2.23 -7.60
N LEU A 25 0.67 2.79 -8.81
CA LEU A 25 1.53 3.85 -9.33
C LEU A 25 0.97 5.27 -9.15
N ARG A 26 -0.26 5.39 -8.64
CA ARG A 26 -0.97 6.68 -8.46
C ARG A 26 -1.15 7.07 -7.00
N VAL A 27 -1.18 6.09 -6.10
CA VAL A 27 -1.19 6.32 -4.66
C VAL A 27 0.12 6.98 -4.26
N GLU A 28 0.04 8.10 -3.53
CA GLU A 28 1.21 8.89 -3.20
C GLU A 28 2.07 8.19 -2.14
N LYS A 29 1.45 7.74 -1.06
CA LYS A 29 2.15 7.14 0.09
C LYS A 29 2.52 5.67 -0.15
N PRO A 30 3.79 5.28 0.04
CA PRO A 30 4.20 3.88 -0.10
C PRO A 30 3.48 2.95 0.88
N GLU A 31 3.13 3.41 2.08
CA GLU A 31 2.40 2.62 3.07
C GLU A 31 1.06 2.12 2.53
N ARG A 32 0.36 3.00 1.81
CA ARG A 32 -0.94 2.71 1.21
C ARG A 32 -0.83 1.83 -0.04
N ARG A 33 0.30 1.88 -0.76
CA ARG A 33 0.55 0.97 -1.88
C ARG A 33 0.64 -0.49 -1.44
N ALA A 34 1.12 -0.76 -0.22
CA ALA A 34 1.19 -2.12 0.29
C ALA A 34 -0.19 -2.77 0.49
N THR A 35 -1.22 -1.98 0.81
CA THR A 35 -2.59 -2.51 1.02
C THR A 35 -3.26 -2.98 -0.28
N LEU A 36 -2.70 -2.57 -1.42
CA LEU A 36 -3.14 -2.99 -2.75
C LEU A 36 -2.58 -4.36 -3.18
N ILE A 37 -1.84 -5.03 -2.29
CA ILE A 37 -1.41 -6.42 -2.46
C ILE A 37 -2.40 -7.33 -1.73
N ARG A 38 -2.94 -8.32 -2.43
CA ARG A 38 -3.90 -9.28 -1.87
C ARG A 38 -3.64 -10.69 -2.34
N ARG A 39 -4.31 -11.66 -1.71
CA ARG A 39 -4.33 -13.05 -2.19
C ARG A 39 -5.17 -13.15 -3.47
N THR A 40 -4.90 -14.18 -4.28
CA THR A 40 -5.56 -14.36 -5.58
C THR A 40 -6.94 -15.00 -5.53
N ASP A 41 -7.37 -15.46 -4.36
CA ASP A 41 -8.70 -16.03 -4.12
C ASP A 41 -9.85 -15.07 -4.44
N ALA A 42 -9.65 -13.77 -4.24
CA ALA A 42 -10.62 -12.73 -4.55
C ALA A 42 -10.50 -12.14 -5.97
N LEU A 43 -9.65 -12.71 -6.84
CA LEU A 43 -9.32 -12.15 -8.15
C LEU A 43 -9.81 -13.04 -9.30
N GLU A 44 -10.40 -12.41 -10.32
CA GLU A 44 -10.83 -13.10 -11.54
C GLU A 44 -9.67 -13.10 -12.56
N ARG A 45 -9.12 -14.28 -12.87
CA ARG A 45 -8.03 -14.39 -13.85
C ARG A 45 -8.50 -14.03 -15.26
N VAL A 46 -7.64 -13.34 -16.00
CA VAL A 46 -7.89 -12.99 -17.40
C VAL A 46 -6.71 -13.37 -18.28
N ASN A 47 -6.99 -13.75 -19.53
CA ASN A 47 -5.97 -14.25 -20.46
C ASN A 47 -5.17 -13.12 -21.13
N ALA A 48 -5.73 -11.91 -21.19
CA ALA A 48 -5.12 -10.75 -21.81
C ALA A 48 -4.86 -9.63 -20.80
N LYS A 49 -3.93 -8.72 -21.11
CA LYS A 49 -3.64 -7.53 -20.31
C LYS A 49 -4.91 -6.68 -20.19
N PRO A 50 -5.48 -6.50 -18.98
CA PRO A 50 -6.69 -5.71 -18.82
C PRO A 50 -6.42 -4.22 -19.13
N PRO A 51 -7.45 -3.48 -19.58
CA PRO A 51 -7.32 -2.05 -19.82
C PRO A 51 -6.92 -1.30 -18.55
N GLY A 52 -6.25 -0.17 -18.75
CA GLY A 52 -5.78 0.67 -17.65
C GLY A 52 -4.50 0.18 -16.97
N THR A 53 -4.11 -1.10 -17.11
CA THR A 53 -2.86 -1.66 -16.55
C THR A 53 -1.66 -0.76 -16.84
N LEU A 54 -1.12 -0.12 -15.79
CA LEU A 54 0.07 0.72 -15.85
C LEU A 54 1.34 -0.02 -15.41
N LEU A 55 1.22 -0.86 -14.38
CA LEU A 55 2.32 -1.72 -13.95
C LEU A 55 2.40 -2.92 -14.89
N ASP A 56 3.59 -3.25 -15.37
CA ASP A 56 3.82 -4.40 -16.25
C ASP A 56 4.28 -5.63 -15.49
N ALA A 57 3.89 -6.82 -15.97
CA ALA A 57 4.21 -8.08 -15.31
C ALA A 57 5.73 -8.30 -15.15
N GLY A 58 6.53 -7.87 -16.13
CA GLY A 58 8.00 -7.93 -16.05
C GLY A 58 8.62 -6.95 -15.04
N SER A 59 7.87 -5.93 -14.60
CA SER A 59 8.36 -4.91 -13.66
C SER A 59 7.92 -5.16 -12.21
N VAL A 60 7.07 -6.17 -11.95
CA VAL A 60 6.54 -6.47 -10.61
C VAL A 60 7.64 -6.72 -9.60
N ASP A 61 8.70 -7.43 -10.01
CA ASP A 61 9.82 -7.75 -9.13
C ASP A 61 10.53 -6.48 -8.64
N GLY A 62 10.91 -5.61 -9.58
CA GLY A 62 11.52 -4.32 -9.27
C GLY A 62 10.59 -3.41 -8.45
N TYR A 63 9.29 -3.41 -8.76
CA TYR A 63 8.30 -2.63 -8.01
C TYR A 63 8.19 -3.10 -6.55
N LEU A 64 8.03 -4.40 -6.31
CA LEU A 64 7.87 -4.95 -4.96
C LEU A 64 9.15 -4.81 -4.13
N THR A 65 10.31 -5.01 -4.76
CA THR A 65 11.61 -4.79 -4.11
C THR A 65 11.80 -3.33 -3.72
N SER A 66 11.49 -2.40 -4.62
CA SER A 66 11.57 -0.96 -4.33
C SER A 66 10.58 -0.53 -3.24
N LEU A 67 9.36 -1.07 -3.28
CA LEU A 67 8.34 -0.82 -2.25
C LEU A 67 8.80 -1.34 -0.87
N PHE A 68 9.39 -2.54 -0.82
CA PHE A 68 9.95 -3.09 0.41
C PHE A 68 11.03 -2.18 1.00
N MET A 69 12.00 -1.75 0.18
CA MET A 69 13.09 -0.88 0.62
C MET A 69 12.56 0.44 1.17
N ALA A 70 11.67 1.10 0.42
CA ALA A 70 11.05 2.35 0.85
C ALA A 70 10.31 2.21 2.19
N LEU A 71 9.55 1.12 2.38
CA LEU A 71 8.83 0.88 3.63
C LEU A 71 9.76 0.51 4.79
N TYR A 72 10.85 -0.20 4.51
CA TYR A 72 11.84 -0.56 5.52
C TYR A 72 12.48 0.71 6.09
N ASP A 73 12.98 1.59 5.22
CA ASP A 73 13.61 2.85 5.61
C ASP A 73 12.61 3.76 6.34
N LEU A 74 11.42 3.94 5.76
CA LEU A 74 10.37 4.77 6.35
C LEU A 74 9.93 4.27 7.73
N SER A 75 9.82 2.95 7.92
CA SER A 75 9.48 2.40 9.24
C SER A 75 10.55 2.69 10.28
N GLY A 76 11.84 2.65 9.89
CA GLY A 76 12.97 2.99 10.74
C GLY A 76 13.00 4.47 11.09
N GLU A 77 12.80 5.35 10.10
CA GLU A 77 12.72 6.80 10.29
C GLU A 77 11.59 7.19 11.24
N ARG A 78 10.37 6.68 11.01
CA ARG A 78 9.20 6.95 11.86
C ARG A 78 9.39 6.47 13.29
N PHE A 79 9.98 5.29 13.47
CA PHE A 79 10.31 4.78 14.79
C PHE A 79 11.32 5.67 15.51
N ASN A 80 12.37 6.11 14.81
CA ASN A 80 13.39 6.99 15.37
C ASN A 80 12.83 8.39 15.70
N GLU A 81 11.97 8.96 14.86
CA GLU A 81 11.29 10.24 15.09
C GLU A 81 10.47 10.20 16.40
N ARG A 82 9.67 9.14 16.58
CA ARG A 82 8.91 8.93 17.81
C ARG A 82 9.81 8.75 19.03
N ALA A 83 10.83 7.90 18.93
CA ALA A 83 11.76 7.66 20.02
C ALA A 83 12.53 8.92 20.43
N HIS A 84 12.88 9.78 19.47
CA HIS A 84 13.53 11.06 19.74
C HIS A 84 12.56 12.04 20.44
N HIS A 85 11.32 12.15 19.96
CA HIS A 85 10.29 12.98 20.61
C HIS A 85 10.06 12.55 22.06
N MET A 86 9.87 11.25 22.30
CA MET A 86 9.67 10.70 23.65
C MET A 86 10.87 10.93 24.57
N ARG A 87 12.10 10.74 24.07
CA ARG A 87 13.34 11.01 24.84
C ARG A 87 13.44 12.48 25.23
N ARG A 88 13.20 13.38 24.28
CA ARG A 88 13.24 14.83 24.52
C ARG A 88 12.18 15.23 25.54
N TRP A 89 10.94 14.75 25.40
CA TRP A 89 9.87 15.05 26.35
C TRP A 89 10.15 14.52 27.76
N SER A 90 10.69 13.31 27.89
CA SER A 90 11.12 12.77 29.19
C SER A 90 12.24 13.59 29.83
N LEU A 91 13.18 14.11 29.04
CA LEU A 91 14.22 15.01 29.53
C LEU A 91 13.63 16.32 30.06
N TRP A 92 12.74 16.98 29.30
CA TRP A 92 12.05 18.21 29.75
C TRP A 92 11.28 18.01 31.06
N ARG A 93 10.62 16.85 31.22
CA ARG A 93 9.94 16.47 32.46
C ARG A 93 10.91 16.32 33.64
N LEU A 94 12.08 15.72 33.41
CA LEU A 94 13.10 15.53 34.45
C LEU A 94 13.69 16.85 34.93
N ILE A 95 13.90 17.81 34.02
CA ILE A 95 14.46 19.15 34.34
C ILE A 95 13.40 20.18 34.76
N GLY A 96 12.13 19.75 34.91
CA GLY A 96 11.05 20.59 35.44
C GLY A 96 10.56 21.71 34.53
N ILE A 97 10.81 21.63 33.22
CA ILE A 97 10.40 22.69 32.28
C ILE A 97 8.95 22.42 31.82
N PRO A 98 8.02 23.36 32.02
CA PRO A 98 6.62 23.19 31.66
C PRO A 98 6.43 23.33 30.15
N THR A 99 6.71 22.26 29.42
CA THR A 99 6.38 22.13 28.00
C THR A 99 4.98 21.50 27.92
N GLY A 100 3.95 22.32 27.66
CA GLY A 100 2.52 21.95 27.78
C GLY A 100 2.20 20.48 27.43
N HIS A 101 1.72 19.73 28.43
CA HIS A 101 1.54 18.28 28.39
C HIS A 101 0.70 17.83 27.20
N GLN A 102 -0.44 18.49 26.96
CA GLN A 102 -1.37 18.12 25.89
C GLN A 102 -0.71 18.13 24.51
N ARG A 103 0.12 19.14 24.22
CA ARG A 103 0.82 19.23 22.92
C ARG A 103 1.75 18.05 22.66
N HIS A 104 2.38 17.52 23.69
CA HIS A 104 3.24 16.34 23.56
C HIS A 104 2.45 15.05 23.45
N VAL A 105 1.28 14.96 24.08
CA VAL A 105 0.36 13.83 23.92
C VAL A 105 -0.16 13.80 22.49
N ASP A 106 -0.72 14.91 22.00
CA ASP A 106 -1.24 15.01 20.62
C ASP A 106 -0.15 14.68 19.59
N ARG A 107 1.09 15.13 19.83
CA ARG A 107 2.22 14.83 18.95
C ARG A 107 2.67 13.37 19.02
N ASP A 108 2.65 12.72 20.19
CA ASP A 108 2.97 11.29 20.27
C ASP A 108 1.88 10.45 19.59
N GLU A 109 0.61 10.83 19.70
CA GLU A 109 -0.50 10.15 19.02
C GLU A 109 -0.33 10.21 17.50
N GLU A 110 -0.04 11.40 16.94
CA GLU A 110 0.21 11.57 15.50
C GLU A 110 1.40 10.74 15.02
N LEU A 111 2.50 10.72 15.79
CA LEU A 111 3.71 9.93 15.46
C LEU A 111 3.45 8.43 15.60
N ALA A 112 2.66 8.01 16.59
CA ALA A 112 2.28 6.62 16.78
C ALA A 112 1.39 6.11 15.65
N GLU A 113 0.46 6.92 15.15
CA GLU A 113 -0.39 6.58 14.00
C GLU A 113 0.47 6.34 12.76
N LYS A 114 1.35 7.29 12.41
CA LYS A 114 2.26 7.17 11.26
C LYS A 114 3.19 5.97 11.38
N SER A 115 3.74 5.74 12.57
CA SER A 115 4.60 4.58 12.83
C SER A 115 3.84 3.27 12.66
N ARG A 116 2.58 3.21 13.11
CA ARG A 116 1.72 2.04 12.95
C ARG A 116 1.40 1.76 11.48
N GLU A 117 1.05 2.79 10.72
CA GLU A 117 0.77 2.68 9.28
C GLU A 117 1.98 2.09 8.53
N ALA A 118 3.18 2.64 8.76
CA ALA A 118 4.42 2.18 8.14
C ALA A 118 4.78 0.72 8.53
N LEU A 119 4.63 0.36 9.81
CA LEU A 119 4.93 -0.99 10.29
C LEU A 119 3.96 -2.03 9.72
N LEU A 120 2.66 -1.70 9.65
CA LEU A 120 1.66 -2.58 9.06
C LEU A 120 1.91 -2.77 7.55
N ALA A 121 2.20 -1.70 6.84
CA ALA A 121 2.56 -1.76 5.42
C ALA A 121 3.80 -2.64 5.19
N LEU A 122 4.86 -2.43 5.98
CA LEU A 122 6.06 -3.27 5.91
C LEU A 122 5.75 -4.73 6.24
N ALA A 123 4.88 -5.00 7.21
CA ALA A 123 4.48 -6.36 7.57
C ALA A 123 3.76 -7.08 6.42
N ILE A 124 2.91 -6.38 5.66
CA ILE A 124 2.26 -6.92 4.46
C ILE A 124 3.33 -7.36 3.45
N VAL A 125 4.26 -6.47 3.10
CA VAL A 125 5.28 -6.77 2.09
C VAL A 125 6.25 -7.86 2.56
N ARG A 126 6.66 -7.85 3.84
CA ARG A 126 7.45 -8.93 4.46
C ARG A 126 6.77 -10.28 4.32
N LYS A 127 5.47 -10.36 4.59
CA LYS A 127 4.69 -11.59 4.47
C LYS A 127 4.59 -12.07 3.02
N VAL A 128 4.35 -11.15 2.09
CA VAL A 128 4.23 -11.45 0.65
C VAL A 128 5.55 -11.93 0.05
N LEU A 129 6.65 -11.26 0.39
CA LEU A 129 7.98 -11.59 -0.13
C LEU A 129 8.67 -12.73 0.65
N GLY A 130 8.24 -12.98 1.89
CA GLY A 130 8.86 -13.97 2.76
C GLY A 130 10.21 -13.53 3.34
N VAL A 131 10.42 -12.22 3.49
CA VAL A 131 11.68 -11.64 3.99
C VAL A 131 11.47 -10.84 5.27
N LYS A 132 12.53 -10.70 6.06
CA LYS A 132 12.56 -9.84 7.25
C LYS A 132 13.41 -8.59 7.05
N ALA A 133 14.49 -8.70 6.29
CA ALA A 133 15.48 -7.64 6.11
C ALA A 133 15.88 -7.46 4.63
N PRO A 134 16.40 -6.29 4.25
CA PRO A 134 16.89 -6.02 2.89
C PRO A 134 17.87 -7.05 2.35
N THR A 135 18.75 -7.59 3.20
CA THR A 135 19.75 -8.60 2.84
C THR A 135 19.16 -9.94 2.37
N GLU A 136 17.88 -10.19 2.64
CA GLU A 136 17.19 -11.40 2.22
C GLU A 136 16.53 -11.25 0.84
N LEU A 137 16.43 -10.03 0.30
CA LEU A 137 15.78 -9.75 -0.99
C LEU A 137 16.44 -10.49 -2.16
N GLU A 138 17.77 -10.65 -2.14
CA GLU A 138 18.51 -11.36 -3.19
C GLU A 138 18.08 -12.82 -3.36
N LYS A 139 17.47 -13.40 -2.32
CA LYS A 139 17.01 -14.80 -2.31
C LYS A 139 15.55 -14.93 -2.74
N VAL A 140 14.83 -13.82 -2.87
CA VAL A 140 13.42 -13.82 -3.23
C VAL A 140 13.27 -14.13 -4.71
N ARG A 141 12.38 -15.06 -5.03
CA ARG A 141 11.96 -15.33 -6.41
C ARG A 141 10.52 -14.92 -6.59
N ILE A 142 10.31 -13.91 -7.42
CA ILE A 142 8.98 -13.42 -7.80
C ILE A 142 8.72 -13.89 -9.24
N ILE A 143 7.71 -14.74 -9.40
CA ILE A 143 7.36 -15.34 -10.70
C ILE A 143 6.03 -14.74 -11.17
N PRO A 144 6.01 -13.85 -12.17
CA PRO A 144 4.77 -13.36 -12.76
C PRO A 144 3.96 -14.52 -13.35
N LYS A 145 2.63 -14.51 -13.12
CA LYS A 145 1.69 -15.57 -13.55
C LYS A 145 0.60 -15.07 -14.49
N GLY A 146 0.60 -13.79 -14.82
CA GLY A 146 -0.35 -13.17 -15.74
C GLY A 146 -1.19 -12.10 -15.04
N TYR A 147 -2.40 -11.90 -15.54
CA TYR A 147 -3.26 -10.82 -15.12
C TYR A 147 -4.55 -11.33 -14.48
N ALA A 148 -5.11 -10.52 -13.61
CA ALA A 148 -6.42 -10.72 -13.05
C ALA A 148 -7.15 -9.37 -12.93
N VAL A 149 -8.43 -9.44 -12.61
CA VAL A 149 -9.29 -8.29 -12.39
C VAL A 149 -9.99 -8.45 -11.06
N LEU A 150 -10.11 -7.35 -10.32
CA LEU A 150 -11.02 -7.24 -9.19
C LEU A 150 -12.25 -6.45 -9.63
N ARG A 151 -13.43 -7.02 -9.39
CA ARG A 151 -14.71 -6.34 -9.61
C ARG A 151 -15.09 -5.56 -8.36
N LEU A 152 -15.27 -4.26 -8.50
CA LEU A 152 -15.77 -3.39 -7.44
C LEU A 152 -17.15 -2.87 -7.81
N GLU A 153 -18.06 -2.91 -6.85
CA GLU A 153 -19.35 -2.24 -6.99
C GLU A 153 -19.26 -0.86 -6.36
N ILE A 154 -19.64 0.15 -7.13
CA ILE A 154 -19.73 1.55 -6.71
C ILE A 154 -21.19 1.98 -6.77
N SER A 155 -21.71 2.41 -5.62
CA SER A 155 -23.07 2.90 -5.43
C SER A 155 -23.00 4.28 -4.77
N GLY A 156 -23.09 5.34 -5.59
CA GLY A 156 -22.86 6.72 -5.15
C GLY A 156 -21.42 6.90 -4.65
N GLU A 157 -21.27 7.31 -3.39
CA GLU A 157 -19.96 7.45 -2.71
C GLU A 157 -19.48 6.15 -2.04
N THR A 158 -20.28 5.08 -2.11
CA THR A 158 -19.96 3.82 -1.42
C THR A 158 -19.28 2.84 -2.38
N VAL A 159 -18.08 2.39 -2.01
CA VAL A 159 -17.31 1.35 -2.71
C VAL A 159 -17.42 0.03 -1.94
N SER A 160 -17.72 -1.07 -2.62
CA SER A 160 -17.94 -2.38 -1.98
C SER A 160 -16.73 -2.89 -1.22
N ASP A 161 -15.53 -2.79 -1.81
CA ASP A 161 -14.29 -3.24 -1.18
C ASP A 161 -13.81 -2.24 -0.11
N PRO A 162 -13.53 -2.71 1.13
CA PRO A 162 -13.18 -1.84 2.24
C PRO A 162 -11.81 -1.17 2.07
N VAL A 163 -10.85 -1.83 1.42
CA VAL A 163 -9.52 -1.25 1.17
C VAL A 163 -9.64 -0.07 0.23
N TYR A 164 -10.36 -0.24 -0.88
CA TYR A 164 -10.57 0.85 -1.83
C TYR A 164 -11.46 1.95 -1.28
N ARG A 165 -12.49 1.59 -0.50
CA ARG A 165 -13.35 2.57 0.19
C ARG A 165 -12.54 3.51 1.06
N GLU A 166 -11.65 2.97 1.88
CA GLU A 166 -10.81 3.81 2.75
C GLU A 166 -9.72 4.52 1.96
N LEU A 167 -9.07 3.85 1.01
CA LEU A 167 -8.04 4.45 0.16
C LEU A 167 -8.54 5.70 -0.56
N PHE A 168 -9.75 5.66 -1.13
CA PHE A 168 -10.31 6.77 -1.89
C PHE A 168 -10.75 7.95 -1.02
N LYS A 169 -11.01 7.73 0.27
CA LYS A 169 -11.27 8.82 1.22
C LYS A 169 -9.99 9.53 1.65
N ILE A 170 -8.92 8.76 1.86
CA ILE A 170 -7.68 9.27 2.48
C ILE A 170 -6.63 9.73 1.46
N ASP A 171 -6.77 9.33 0.19
CA ASP A 171 -5.82 9.60 -0.89
C ASP A 171 -6.54 10.24 -2.09
N SER A 172 -6.36 11.56 -2.24
CA SER A 172 -7.01 12.36 -3.28
C SER A 172 -6.61 11.92 -4.69
N ASN A 173 -5.36 11.48 -4.89
CA ASN A 173 -4.89 10.99 -6.19
C ASN A 173 -5.58 9.69 -6.56
N ALA A 174 -5.74 8.77 -5.62
CA ALA A 174 -6.52 7.56 -5.84
C ALA A 174 -7.99 7.88 -6.18
N GLY A 175 -8.61 8.81 -5.44
CA GLY A 175 -9.99 9.25 -5.69
C GLY A 175 -10.20 9.83 -7.10
N MET A 176 -9.32 10.73 -7.55
CA MET A 176 -9.37 11.29 -8.91
C MET A 176 -9.14 10.23 -9.99
N ALA A 177 -8.26 9.26 -9.73
CA ALA A 177 -7.90 8.21 -10.68
C ALA A 177 -9.06 7.26 -11.01
N ILE A 178 -10.08 7.16 -10.15
CA ILE A 178 -11.30 6.37 -10.40
C ILE A 178 -12.02 6.86 -11.65
N GLN A 179 -12.21 8.18 -11.79
CA GLN A 179 -12.95 8.76 -12.92
C GLN A 179 -12.26 8.44 -14.25
N TRP A 180 -10.92 8.44 -14.25
CA TRP A 180 -10.13 8.07 -15.42
C TRP A 180 -10.21 6.59 -15.77
N LEU A 181 -10.22 5.71 -14.75
CA LEU A 181 -10.39 4.27 -14.98
C LEU A 181 -11.78 3.98 -15.53
N ARG A 182 -12.80 4.65 -14.98
CA ARG A 182 -14.19 4.58 -15.43
C ARG A 182 -14.33 4.90 -16.92
N LEU A 183 -13.80 6.04 -17.36
CA LEU A 183 -13.85 6.45 -18.77
C LEU A 183 -13.15 5.46 -19.71
N LYS A 184 -12.11 4.75 -19.25
CA LYS A 184 -11.43 3.74 -20.04
C LYS A 184 -12.26 2.46 -20.16
N THR A 185 -12.84 1.98 -19.07
CA THR A 185 -13.68 0.77 -19.07
C THR A 185 -14.93 0.97 -19.94
N GLU A 186 -15.60 2.12 -19.83
CA GLU A 186 -16.82 2.42 -20.62
C GLU A 186 -16.55 2.57 -22.14
N ARG A 187 -15.32 2.90 -22.55
CA ARG A 187 -14.95 3.07 -23.97
C ARG A 187 -14.67 1.76 -24.71
N GLU A 188 -14.34 0.69 -24.01
CA GLU A 188 -14.06 -0.63 -24.62
C GLU A 188 -15.27 -1.58 -24.57
N GLU A 189 -16.30 -1.27 -23.77
CA GLU A 189 -17.58 -1.99 -23.76
C GLU A 189 -18.55 -1.52 -24.87
N ARG A 190 -18.17 -0.51 -25.67
CA ARG A 190 -18.88 -0.02 -26.86
C ARG A 190 -18.16 -0.41 -28.13
#